data_AF-A0A1Z1WDR5-F1
#
_entry.id   AF-A0A1Z1WDR5-F1
#
_cell.length_a   1.000
_cell.length_b   1.000
_cell.length_c   1.000
_cell.angle_alpha   90.00
_cell.angle_beta   90.00
_cell.angle_gamma   90.00
#
_symmetry.space_group_name_H-M   'P 1'
#
loop_
_entity.id
_entity.type
_entity.pdbx_description
1 polymer ?
#
loop_
_entity_poly.entity_id
_entity_poly.type
_entity_poly.pdbx_seq_one_letter_code
_entity_poly.pdbx_strand_id
1 'polypeptide(L)' 'MNGTESAASQAEELYRIHLRHLDDCPACRTGAECGRGVHLRRGVRAARLAADTRRPRWT' A
#
# COMPACT_ATOMS: atom_id res chain seq x y z
N MET A 1 10.52 -5.94 19.91
CA MET A 1 10.98 -5.54 18.57
C MET A 1 9.91 -5.94 17.54
N ASN A 2 9.57 -4.99 16.64
CA ASN A 2 9.20 -5.24 15.23
C ASN A 2 7.74 -5.38 14.79
N GLY A 3 6.76 -4.94 15.57
CA GLY A 3 5.40 -4.76 15.02
C GLY A 3 5.33 -3.63 13.98
N THR A 4 6.06 -2.53 14.20
CA THR A 4 6.09 -1.34 13.33
C THR A 4 6.94 -1.55 12.08
N GLU A 5 8.14 -2.13 12.23
CA GLU A 5 9.03 -2.44 11.10
C GLU A 5 8.41 -3.46 10.15
N SER A 6 7.70 -4.46 10.67
CA SER A 6 6.98 -5.43 9.84
C SER A 6 5.83 -4.80 9.06
N ALA A 7 5.07 -3.90 9.69
CA ALA A 7 3.96 -3.17 9.03
C ALA A 7 4.47 -2.17 7.98
N ALA A 8 5.57 -1.46 8.26
CA ALA A 8 6.20 -0.55 7.30
C ALA A 8 6.74 -1.31 6.08
N SER A 9 7.41 -2.44 6.32
CA SER A 9 7.91 -3.33 5.25
C SER A 9 6.78 -3.86 4.37
N GLN A 10 5.66 -4.28 4.99
CA GLN A 10 4.47 -4.72 4.27
C GLN A 10 3.84 -3.60 3.43
N ALA A 11 3.76 -2.38 3.96
CA ALA A 11 3.24 -1.23 3.22
C ALA A 11 4.10 -0.90 1.99
N GLU A 12 5.42 -1.00 2.13
CA GLU A 12 6.38 -0.76 1.05
C GLU A 12 6.33 -1.85 -0.03
N GLU A 13 6.18 -3.12 0.37
CA GLU A 13 5.99 -4.23 -0.58
C GLU A 13 4.70 -4.07 -1.38
N LEU A 14 3.58 -3.79 -0.72
CA LEU A 14 2.30 -3.52 -1.38
C LEU A 14 2.39 -2.32 -2.31
N TYR A 15 3.16 -1.30 -1.94
CA TYR A 15 3.38 -0.13 -2.79
C TYR A 15 4.19 -0.47 -4.04
N ARG A 16 5.23 -1.30 -3.94
CA ARG A 16 5.99 -1.79 -5.10
C ARG A 16 5.11 -2.61 -6.05
N ILE A 17 4.26 -3.49 -5.52
CA ILE A 17 3.29 -4.26 -6.32
C ILE A 17 2.29 -3.32 -7.01
N HIS A 18 1.83 -2.27 -6.30
CA HIS A 18 0.94 -1.28 -6.87
C HIS A 18 1.57 -0.54 -8.06
N LEU A 19 2.81 -0.08 -7.91
CA LEU A 19 3.53 0.61 -8.99
C LEU A 19 3.72 -0.28 -10.21
N ARG A 20 4.16 -1.53 -10.02
CA ARG A 20 4.28 -2.48 -11.14
C ARG A 20 2.95 -2.73 -11.84
N HIS A 21 1.86 -2.83 -11.07
CA HIS A 21 0.53 -2.98 -11.65
C HIS A 21 0.10 -1.74 -12.46
N LEU A 22 0.47 -0.53 -12.05
CA LEU A 22 0.17 0.68 -12.85
C LEU A 22 0.89 0.68 -14.19
N ASP A 23 2.12 0.16 -14.23
CA ASP A 23 2.91 0.04 -15.46
C ASP A 23 2.38 -1.05 -16.40
N ASP A 24 2.05 -2.22 -15.85
CA ASP A 24 1.62 -3.38 -16.63
C ASP A 24 0.15 -3.31 -17.06
N CYS A 25 -0.73 -2.68 -16.28
CA CYS A 25 -2.17 -2.72 -16.52
C CYS A 25 -2.62 -1.64 -17.52
N PRO A 26 -3.11 -2.01 -18.71
CA PRO A 26 -3.53 -1.03 -19.71
C PRO A 26 -4.66 -0.12 -19.21
N ALA A 27 -5.61 -0.67 -18.44
CA ALA A 27 -6.70 0.10 -17.85
C ALA A 27 -6.19 1.17 -16.87
N CYS A 28 -5.21 0.82 -16.02
CA CYS A 28 -4.60 1.80 -15.12
C CYS A 28 -3.81 2.87 -15.89
N ARG A 29 -3.10 2.48 -16.95
CA ARG A 29 -2.34 3.43 -17.79
C ARG A 29 -3.22 4.43 -18.53
N THR A 30 -4.44 4.03 -18.91
CA THR A 30 -5.41 4.93 -19.55
C THR A 30 -6.26 5.71 -18.55
N GLY A 31 -5.99 5.57 -17.24
CA GLY A 31 -6.76 6.23 -16.19
C GLY A 31 -8.14 5.63 -15.93
N ALA A 32 -8.44 4.47 -16.52
CA ALA A 32 -9.68 3.74 -16.27
C ALA A 32 -9.64 3.03 -14.90
N GLU A 33 -10.83 2.82 -14.30
CA GLU A 33 -10.93 2.08 -13.06
C GLU A 33 -10.60 0.59 -13.25
N CYS A 34 -9.50 0.15 -12.65
CA CYS A 34 -9.14 -1.25 -12.54
C CYS A 34 -9.46 -1.77 -11.14
N GLY A 35 -10.29 -2.80 -11.03
CA GLY A 35 -10.64 -3.42 -9.73
C GLY A 35 -9.42 -3.91 -8.94
N ARG A 36 -8.40 -4.45 -9.62
CA ARG A 36 -7.13 -4.85 -9.00
C ARG A 36 -6.32 -3.64 -8.52
N GLY A 37 -6.27 -2.57 -9.30
CA GLY A 37 -5.65 -1.30 -8.91
C GLY A 37 -6.31 -0.69 -7.68
N VAL A 38 -7.65 -0.70 -7.61
CA VAL A 38 -8.41 -0.26 -6.42
C VAL A 38 -8.06 -1.09 -5.20
N HIS A 39 -8.02 -2.42 -5.33
CA HIS A 39 -7.69 -3.32 -4.23
C HIS A 39 -6.27 -3.07 -3.69
N LEU A 40 -5.29 -2.89 -4.57
CA LEU A 40 -3.91 -2.58 -4.19
C LEU A 40 -3.80 -1.24 -3.47
N ARG A 41 -4.47 -0.18 -3.96
CA ARG A 41 -4.51 1.12 -3.27
C ARG A 41 -5.08 1.00 -1.85
N ARG A 42 -6.16 0.22 -1.68
CA ARG A 42 -6.76 -0.05 -0.37
C ARG A 42 -5.79 -0.79 0.55
N GLY A 43 -5.09 -1.81 0.03
CA GLY A 43 -4.07 -2.55 0.79
C GLY A 43 -2.94 -1.67 1.28
N VAL A 44 -2.37 -0.83 0.40
CA VAL A 44 -1.31 0.14 0.76
C VAL A 44 -1.80 1.09 1.86
N ARG A 45 -3.03 1.61 1.73
CA ARG A 45 -3.60 2.53 2.73
C ARG A 45 -3.77 1.85 4.09
N ALA A 46 -4.29 0.61 4.11
CA ALA A 46 -4.48 -0.16 5.33
C ALA A 46 -3.13 -0.46 6.03
N ALA A 47 -2.11 -0.87 5.27
CA ALA A 47 -0.79 -1.15 5.80
C ALA A 47 -0.12 0.12 6.37
N ARG A 48 -0.26 1.28 5.70
CA ARG A 48 0.21 2.57 6.21
C ARG A 48 -0.49 2.97 7.50
N LEU A 49 -1.82 2.81 7.59
CA LEU A 49 -2.58 3.09 8.80
C LEU A 49 -2.16 2.17 9.96
N ALA A 50 -1.90 0.89 9.68
CA ALA A 50 -1.39 -0.05 10.68
C ALA A 50 0.02 0.32 11.17
N ALA A 51 0.86 0.87 10.30
CA ALA A 51 2.18 1.37 10.68
C ALA A 51 2.09 2.65 11.54
N ASP A 52 1.17 3.56 11.20
CA ASP A 52 0.97 4.83 11.93
C ASP A 52 0.34 4.61 13.32
N THR A 53 -0.70 3.78 13.42
CA THR A 53 -1.36 3.45 14.70
C THR A 53 -0.45 2.72 15.69
N ARG A 54 0.58 2.02 15.20
CA ARG A 54 1.59 1.37 16.05
C ARG A 54 2.72 2.30 16.46
N ARG A 55 2.76 3.54 15.95
CA ARG A 55 3.71 4.55 16.42
C ARG A 55 3.15 5.10 17.74
N PRO A 56 3.80 4.86 18.90
CA PRO A 56 3.36 5.50 20.13
C PRO A 56 3.41 7.01 19.92
N ARG A 57 2.25 7.62 20.02
CA ARG A 57 2.10 9.07 19.98
C ARG A 57 2.56 9.58 21.33
N TRP A 58 3.87 9.77 21.50
CA TRP A 58 4.41 10.51 22.64
C TRP A 58 3.83 11.92 22.54
N THR A 59 2.81 12.17 23.35
CA THR A 59 2.21 13.49 23.60
C THR A 59 2.38 13.76 25.08
#